data_AF-A0A852K2D2-F1
#
_entry.id   AF-A0A852K2D2-F1
#
_cell.length_a   1.000
_cell.length_b   1.000
_cell.length_c   1.000
_cell.angle_alpha   90.00
_cell.angle_beta   90.00
_cell.angle_gamma   90.00
#
_symmetry.space_group_name_H-M   'P 1'
#
loop_
_entity.id
_entity.type
_entity.pdbx_description
1 polymer ?
#
loop_
_entity_poly.entity_id
_entity_poly.type
_entity_poly.pdbx_seq_one_letter_code
_entity_poly.pdbx_strand_id
1 'polypeptide(L)'
;GASRQEERAVEAAGAVPEEEERSEPSLMHSPPRRRSYVPPEDLQSCLESHVREVFGPSVPQDWQQAPLREKRLKHRLLARLAAE
;
A
#
# COMPACT_ATOMS: atom_id res chain seq x y z
N GLY A 1 7.43 77.87 10.83
CA GLY A 1 8.11 77.49 12.07
C GLY A 1 8.67 76.10 11.88
N ALA A 2 9.95 75.94 12.17
CA ALA A 2 10.73 74.73 11.94
C ALA A 2 10.42 73.60 12.93
N SER A 3 10.78 72.38 12.50
CA SER A 3 11.22 71.22 13.30
C SER A 3 10.28 70.55 14.29
N ARG A 4 10.01 69.24 14.08
CA ARG A 4 10.67 68.17 14.84
C ARG A 4 10.50 66.80 14.17
N GLN A 5 11.61 66.09 14.05
CA GLN A 5 11.77 64.72 13.53
C GLN A 5 11.16 63.67 14.47
N GLU A 6 10.65 62.56 13.92
CA GLU A 6 10.85 61.20 14.44
C GLU A 6 10.44 60.20 13.32
N GLU A 7 11.39 59.52 12.68
CA GLU A 7 11.62 58.06 12.79
C GLU A 7 10.40 57.23 12.32
N ARG A 8 10.45 56.31 11.35
CA ARG A 8 11.47 55.29 11.09
C ARG A 8 11.14 54.65 9.75
N ALA A 9 12.15 54.52 8.89
CA ALA A 9 12.11 53.58 7.80
C ALA A 9 11.90 52.16 8.37
N VAL A 10 10.90 51.46 7.86
CA VAL A 10 10.86 49.99 7.90
C VAL A 10 10.58 49.53 6.47
N GLU A 11 11.63 49.60 5.65
CA GLU A 11 11.87 48.51 4.72
C GLU A 11 12.02 47.24 5.55
N ALA A 12 11.10 46.31 5.38
CA ALA A 12 11.42 44.90 5.50
C ALA A 12 10.35 44.14 4.72
N ALA A 13 10.75 43.64 3.57
CA ALA A 13 10.20 42.45 2.96
C ALA A 13 9.97 41.39 4.05
N GLY A 14 8.74 41.30 4.54
CA GLY A 14 8.28 40.20 5.37
C GLY A 14 7.55 39.26 4.45
N ALA A 15 8.31 38.38 3.79
CA ALA A 15 7.79 37.21 3.11
C ALA A 15 6.64 36.62 3.92
N VAL A 16 5.47 36.49 3.29
CA VAL A 16 4.45 35.55 3.75
C VAL A 16 5.20 34.22 3.91
N PRO A 17 5.32 33.65 5.12
CA PRO A 17 5.89 32.34 5.24
C PRO A 17 4.97 31.43 4.44
N GLU A 18 5.53 30.85 3.38
CA GLU A 18 5.04 29.66 2.72
C GLU A 18 5.02 28.53 3.77
N GLU A 19 4.08 28.59 4.71
CA GLU A 19 3.61 27.38 5.39
C GLU A 19 2.59 26.73 4.45
N GLU A 20 3.07 26.37 3.25
CA GLU A 20 2.64 25.13 2.64
C GLU A 20 2.92 24.08 3.71
N GLU A 21 1.87 23.72 4.44
CA GLU A 21 1.82 22.56 5.29
C GLU A 21 2.33 21.39 4.45
N ARG A 22 3.64 21.13 4.55
CA ARG A 22 4.24 19.82 4.31
C ARG A 22 3.69 18.91 5.39
N SER A 23 2.38 18.65 5.33
CA SER A 23 1.77 17.56 6.06
C SER A 23 2.33 16.29 5.43
N GLU A 24 3.53 15.89 5.86
CA GLU A 24 3.99 14.54 5.63
C GLU A 24 2.85 13.62 6.08
N PRO A 25 2.34 12.73 5.21
CA PRO A 25 1.25 11.87 5.59
C PRO A 25 1.71 11.08 6.81
N SER A 26 1.06 11.34 7.94
CA SER A 26 1.36 10.63 9.18
C SER A 26 1.16 9.15 8.91
N LEU A 27 2.26 8.40 8.84
CA LEU A 27 2.25 6.96 8.62
C LEU A 27 1.79 6.28 9.91
N MET A 28 0.49 6.40 10.19
CA MET A 28 -0.15 5.79 11.35
C MET A 28 0.05 4.28 11.27
N HIS A 29 0.45 3.67 12.39
CA HIS A 29 0.71 2.24 12.44
C HIS A 29 -0.60 1.46 12.28
N SER A 30 -0.65 0.51 11.34
CA SER A 30 -1.82 -0.35 11.16
C SER A 30 -2.05 -1.22 12.40
N PRO A 31 -3.30 -1.52 12.77
CA PRO A 31 -3.59 -2.48 13.82
C PRO A 31 -2.93 -3.85 13.54
N PRO A 32 -2.47 -4.58 14.57
CA PRO A 32 -1.90 -5.89 14.38
C PRO A 32 -2.94 -6.87 13.83
N ARG A 33 -2.58 -7.66 12.80
CA ARG A 33 -3.43 -8.75 12.30
C ARG A 33 -3.46 -9.91 13.30
N ARG A 34 -4.65 -10.49 13.49
CA ARG A 34 -4.80 -11.77 14.20
C ARG A 34 -4.08 -12.88 13.42
N ARG A 35 -3.47 -13.82 14.13
CA ARG A 35 -2.78 -14.99 13.56
C ARG A 35 -3.64 -16.25 13.54
N SER A 36 -4.88 -16.18 14.01
CA SER A 36 -5.85 -17.28 13.96
C SER A 36 -6.33 -17.48 12.53
N TYR A 37 -6.37 -18.72 12.06
CA TYR A 37 -6.91 -19.10 10.77
C TYR A 37 -8.12 -20.02 10.95
N VAL A 38 -9.18 -19.74 10.20
CA VAL A 38 -10.36 -20.60 10.07
C VAL A 38 -10.55 -20.85 8.57
N PRO A 39 -10.48 -22.10 8.09
CA PRO A 39 -10.64 -22.39 6.68
C PRO A 39 -12.11 -22.15 6.25
N PRO A 40 -12.34 -21.48 5.11
CA PRO A 40 -13.69 -21.30 4.57
C PRO A 40 -14.20 -22.62 3.97
N GLU A 41 -15.52 -22.75 3.85
CA GLU A 41 -16.18 -23.96 3.32
C GLU A 41 -15.87 -24.18 1.83
N ASP A 42 -15.64 -23.11 1.07
CA ASP A 42 -15.37 -23.11 -0.36
C ASP A 42 -13.86 -23.09 -0.71
N LEU A 43 -13.00 -23.47 0.24
CA LEU A 43 -11.55 -23.46 0.11
C LEU A 43 -11.05 -24.09 -1.20
N GLN A 44 -11.63 -25.22 -1.60
CA GLN A 44 -11.21 -25.94 -2.80
C GLN A 44 -11.55 -25.17 -4.08
N SER A 45 -12.75 -24.57 -4.15
CA SER A 45 -13.20 -23.78 -5.30
C SER A 45 -12.42 -22.46 -5.41
N CYS A 46 -12.18 -21.79 -4.29
CA CYS A 46 -11.35 -20.59 -4.23
C CYS A 46 -9.92 -20.90 -4.71
N LEU A 47 -9.30 -21.97 -4.20
CA LEU A 47 -7.94 -22.35 -4.59
C LEU A 47 -7.86 -22.70 -6.08
N GLU A 48 -8.83 -23.46 -6.61
CA GLU A 48 -8.89 -23.79 -8.04
C GLU A 48 -8.98 -22.54 -8.90
N SER A 49 -9.82 -21.56 -8.53
CA SER A 49 -9.96 -20.30 -9.24
C SER A 49 -8.62 -19.56 -9.33
N HIS A 50 -7.91 -19.41 -8.21
CA HIS A 50 -6.60 -18.75 -8.20
C HIS A 50 -5.54 -19.50 -9.00
N VAL A 51 -5.55 -20.83 -8.96
CA VAL A 51 -4.63 -21.64 -9.76
C VAL A 51 -4.90 -21.43 -11.25
N ARG A 52 -6.16 -21.48 -11.68
CA ARG A 52 -6.54 -21.24 -13.08
C ARG A 52 -6.17 -19.83 -13.55
N GLU A 53 -6.26 -18.84 -12.68
CA GLU A 53 -5.88 -17.47 -13.02
C GLU A 53 -4.36 -17.27 -13.11
N VAL A 54 -3.59 -17.88 -12.20
CA VAL A 54 -2.13 -17.70 -12.16
C VAL A 54 -1.41 -18.55 -13.23
N PHE A 55 -1.85 -19.80 -13.42
CA PHE A 55 -1.21 -20.76 -14.32
C PHE A 55 -1.90 -20.81 -15.71
N GLY A 56 -3.09 -20.24 -15.83
CA GLY A 56 -3.83 -20.13 -17.08
C GLY A 56 -4.58 -21.41 -17.50
N PRO A 57 -5.10 -21.45 -18.72
CA PRO A 57 -5.94 -22.56 -19.21
C PRO A 57 -5.18 -23.88 -19.40
N SER A 58 -3.84 -23.87 -19.32
CA SER A 58 -2.99 -25.07 -19.43
C SER A 58 -2.95 -25.90 -18.13
N VAL A 59 -3.69 -25.49 -17.10
CA VAL A 59 -3.80 -26.21 -15.83
C VAL A 59 -4.51 -27.56 -16.08
N PRO A 60 -3.89 -28.68 -15.67
CA PRO A 60 -4.52 -30.00 -15.81
C PRO A 60 -5.73 -30.13 -14.87
N GLN A 61 -6.63 -31.08 -15.18
CA GLN A 61 -7.75 -31.41 -14.28
C GLN A 61 -7.26 -31.76 -12.87
N ASP A 62 -6.14 -32.48 -12.78
CA ASP A 62 -5.45 -32.85 -11.54
C ASP A 62 -4.50 -31.76 -11.04
N TRP A 63 -4.97 -30.51 -11.04
CA TRP A 63 -4.16 -29.33 -10.69
C TRP A 63 -3.53 -29.42 -9.30
N GLN A 64 -4.14 -30.15 -8.37
CA GLN A 64 -3.59 -30.38 -7.03
C GLN A 64 -2.30 -31.21 -7.03
N GLN A 65 -2.12 -32.07 -8.05
CA GLN A 65 -0.93 -32.90 -8.20
C GLN A 65 0.16 -32.22 -9.04
N ALA A 66 -0.14 -31.06 -9.63
CA ALA A 66 0.81 -30.33 -10.46
C ALA A 66 1.97 -29.77 -9.60
N PRO A 67 3.24 -30.03 -9.95
CA PRO A 67 4.36 -29.57 -9.16
C PRO A 67 4.59 -28.06 -9.36
N LEU A 68 4.76 -27.32 -8.26
CA LEU A 68 5.07 -25.88 -8.26
C LEU A 68 6.56 -25.60 -8.56
N ARG A 69 7.05 -26.05 -9.72
CA ARG A 69 8.47 -25.97 -10.12
C ARG A 69 8.90 -24.53 -10.42
N GLU A 70 8.04 -23.75 -11.06
CA GLU A 70 8.35 -22.39 -11.44
C GLU A 70 8.21 -21.44 -10.23
N LYS A 71 9.35 -20.96 -9.72
CA LYS A 71 9.40 -20.09 -8.53
C LYS A 71 8.55 -18.83 -8.68
N ARG A 72 8.51 -18.25 -9.89
CA ARG A 72 7.72 -17.04 -10.20
C ARG A 72 6.23 -17.29 -10.07
N LEU A 73 5.71 -18.36 -10.65
CA LEU A 73 4.29 -18.70 -10.55
C LEU A 73 3.91 -19.13 -9.12
N LYS A 74 4.76 -19.93 -8.48
CA LYS A 74 4.60 -20.27 -7.06
C LYS A 74 4.47 -19.02 -6.19
N HIS A 75 5.37 -18.06 -6.36
CA HIS A 75 5.33 -16.82 -5.60
C HIS A 75 4.05 -16.02 -5.88
N ARG A 76 3.64 -15.90 -7.15
CA ARG A 76 2.39 -15.21 -7.52
C ARG A 76 1.16 -15.85 -6.89
N LEU A 77 1.06 -17.18 -6.91
CA LEU A 77 -0.03 -17.92 -6.26
C LEU A 77 -0.06 -17.63 -4.76
N LEU A 78 1.07 -17.79 -4.07
CA LEU A 78 1.15 -17.58 -2.62
C LEU A 78 0.88 -16.13 -2.21
N ALA A 79 1.37 -15.16 -2.97
CA ALA A 79 1.12 -13.75 -2.72
C ALA A 79 -0.37 -13.42 -2.83
N ARG A 80 -1.07 -14.04 -3.80
CA ARG A 80 -2.51 -13.86 -3.98
C ARG A 80 -3.32 -14.45 -2.83
N LEU A 81 -3.02 -15.68 -2.44
CA LEU A 81 -3.67 -16.35 -1.29
C LEU A 81 -3.43 -15.62 0.04
N ALA A 82 -2.34 -14.87 0.18
CA ALA A 82 -2.06 -14.09 1.38
C ALA A 82 -2.78 -12.73 1.42
N ALA A 83 -3.23 -12.23 0.26
CA ALA A 83 -3.85 -10.92 0.10
C ALA A 83 -5.38 -10.97 0.17
N GLU A 84 -5.97 -12.13 -0.19
CA GLU A 84 -7.38 -12.44 0.03
C GLU A 84 -7.74 -12.44 1.53
#